data_AF-W7MUE8-F1
#
_entry.id   AF-W7MUE8-F1
#
_cell.length_a   1.000
_cell.length_b   1.000
_cell.length_c   1.000
_cell.angle_alpha   90.00
_cell.angle_beta   90.00
_cell.angle_gamma   90.00
#
_symmetry.space_group_name_H-M   'P 1'
#
loop_
_entity.id
_entity.type
_entity.pdbx_description
1 polymer ?
#
loop_
_entity_poly.entity_id
_entity_poly.type
_entity_poly.pdbx_seq_one_letter_code
_entity_poly.pdbx_strand_id
1 'polypeptide(L)'
;MPDHGAYNPEWPSLPLWAAKHEVEQYVRKLRIPATFVYTGIYNNNFTSLQYPLFCMDLQKDGSFKWQAPFHPDAKLPWLDAEHDVGPAVLQIFKDGPSKWNGERIALAYEYLTPKEVCRLFSKGVGRPVRYVRGPIEIKVRIPEGYREQLVGLEKLFDPNQKDPRKQPPYFGDPKVEVSCPSEALELWEGPRGIEEYAREMFPIEEEANGLTWMLDDDASDDEDVHNTATHVEQLRIHDGDDDSDDDNDDGLVIKGRKRDEEEWLA
;
A
#
# COMPACT_ATOMS: atom_id res chain seq x y z
N MET A 1 -14.82 -5.58 8.78
CA MET A 1 -15.22 -5.35 7.36
C MET A 1 -16.73 -5.45 7.27
N PRO A 2 -17.37 -4.59 6.46
CA PRO A 2 -18.82 -4.48 6.39
C PRO A 2 -19.48 -5.60 5.59
N ASP A 3 -20.78 -5.78 5.83
CA ASP A 3 -21.69 -6.42 4.89
C ASP A 3 -22.53 -5.35 4.18
N HIS A 4 -22.14 -4.96 2.96
CA HIS A 4 -22.84 -3.95 2.18
C HIS A 4 -24.31 -4.30 1.93
N GLY A 5 -24.63 -5.59 1.71
CA GLY A 5 -25.99 -6.05 1.49
C GLY A 5 -26.90 -5.88 2.72
N ALA A 6 -26.32 -5.90 3.92
CA ALA A 6 -27.05 -5.62 5.16
C ALA A 6 -27.41 -4.13 5.30
N TYR A 7 -26.64 -3.22 4.72
CA TYR A 7 -26.91 -1.77 4.74
C TYR A 7 -27.81 -1.32 3.58
N ASN A 8 -27.67 -1.96 2.41
CA ASN A 8 -28.52 -1.71 1.24
C ASN A 8 -28.75 -3.03 0.47
N PRO A 9 -30.00 -3.52 0.36
CA PRO A 9 -30.32 -4.75 -0.36
C PRO A 9 -29.97 -4.76 -1.86
N GLU A 10 -29.74 -3.59 -2.47
CA GLU A 10 -29.30 -3.49 -3.87
C GLU A 10 -27.79 -3.75 -4.04
N TRP A 11 -27.02 -3.70 -2.95
CA TRP A 11 -25.58 -3.96 -2.97
C TRP A 11 -25.28 -5.43 -2.70
N PRO A 12 -24.26 -6.01 -3.37
CA PRO A 12 -23.86 -7.38 -3.10
C PRO A 12 -23.18 -7.49 -1.73
N SER A 13 -23.46 -8.56 -1.00
CA SER A 13 -22.64 -8.99 0.14
C SER A 13 -21.34 -9.60 -0.39
N LEU A 14 -20.21 -9.00 -0.03
CA LEU A 14 -18.89 -9.46 -0.48
C LEU A 14 -18.43 -10.64 0.39
N PRO A 15 -18.10 -11.82 -0.17
CA PRO A 15 -17.92 -13.05 0.60
C PRO A 15 -16.82 -12.95 1.65
N LEU A 16 -15.69 -12.31 1.33
CA LEU A 16 -14.56 -12.18 2.26
C LEU A 16 -14.78 -11.09 3.33
N TRP A 17 -15.82 -10.27 3.20
CA TRP A 17 -16.13 -9.18 4.14
C TRP A 17 -17.37 -9.48 4.98
N ALA A 18 -18.46 -9.92 4.36
CA ALA A 18 -19.74 -10.19 5.02
C ALA A 18 -19.60 -11.27 6.11
N ALA A 19 -18.80 -12.33 5.86
CA ALA A 19 -18.51 -13.34 6.88
C ALA A 19 -17.89 -12.73 8.16
N LYS A 20 -17.05 -11.69 8.04
CA LYS A 20 -16.46 -11.00 9.19
C LYS A 20 -17.50 -10.17 9.94
N HIS A 21 -18.45 -9.58 9.22
CA HIS A 21 -19.58 -8.88 9.83
C HIS A 21 -20.47 -9.83 10.63
N GLU A 22 -20.76 -11.03 10.11
CA GLU A 22 -21.51 -12.06 10.85
C GLU A 22 -20.81 -12.48 12.15
N VAL A 23 -19.48 -12.65 12.12
CA VAL A 23 -18.68 -12.94 13.32
C VAL A 23 -18.78 -11.78 14.33
N GLU A 24 -18.72 -10.52 13.88
CA GLU A 24 -18.94 -9.37 14.77
C GLU A 24 -20.31 -9.45 15.46
N GLN A 25 -21.38 -9.72 14.71
CA GLN A 25 -22.73 -9.86 15.28
C GLN A 25 -22.80 -10.98 16.31
N TYR A 26 -22.08 -12.09 16.07
CA TYR A 26 -21.97 -13.18 17.02
C TYR A 26 -21.23 -12.77 18.30
N VAL A 27 -20.07 -12.11 18.18
CA VAL A 27 -19.27 -11.64 19.33
C VAL A 27 -20.08 -10.68 20.19
N ARG A 28 -20.85 -9.77 19.59
CA ARG A 28 -21.75 -8.85 20.32
C ARG A 28 -22.79 -9.60 21.17
N LYS A 29 -23.32 -10.71 20.67
CA LYS A 29 -24.30 -11.55 21.41
C LYS A 29 -23.69 -12.26 22.62
N LEU A 30 -22.38 -12.54 22.60
CA LEU A 30 -21.67 -13.15 23.72
C LEU A 30 -21.54 -12.19 24.93
N ARG A 31 -21.76 -10.88 24.73
CA ARG A 31 -21.63 -9.85 25.77
C ARG A 31 -20.25 -9.83 26.44
N ILE A 32 -19.21 -10.24 25.72
CA ILE A 32 -17.82 -10.02 26.12
C ILE A 32 -17.39 -8.62 25.67
N PRO A 33 -16.56 -7.89 26.43
CA PRO A 33 -16.02 -6.63 25.97
C PRO A 33 -15.22 -6.82 24.67
N ALA A 34 -15.62 -6.12 23.60
CA ALA A 34 -15.01 -6.27 22.29
C ALA A 34 -15.05 -4.96 21.51
N THR A 35 -13.97 -4.66 20.79
CA THR A 35 -13.86 -3.54 19.86
C THR A 35 -13.60 -4.10 18.46
N PHE A 36 -14.22 -3.50 17.43
CA PHE A 36 -14.18 -4.03 16.08
C PHE A 36 -13.43 -3.08 15.16
N VAL A 37 -12.28 -3.53 14.65
CA VAL A 37 -11.44 -2.74 13.76
C VAL A 37 -11.83 -3.00 12.30
N TYR A 38 -12.00 -1.92 11.53
CA TYR A 38 -12.33 -1.92 10.11
C TYR A 38 -11.18 -1.27 9.36
N THR A 39 -10.40 -2.06 8.63
CA THR A 39 -9.21 -1.57 7.93
C THR A 39 -9.55 -0.94 6.60
N GLY A 40 -8.86 0.16 6.27
CA GLY A 40 -8.82 0.72 4.92
C GLY A 40 -8.15 -0.22 3.93
N ILE A 41 -8.02 0.26 2.70
CA ILE A 41 -7.24 -0.41 1.65
C ILE A 41 -5.76 -0.31 2.02
N TYR A 42 -5.09 -1.46 2.03
CA TYR A 42 -3.66 -1.48 2.35
C TYR A 42 -2.84 -0.85 1.23
N ASN A 43 -1.91 0.03 1.60
CA ASN A 43 -0.97 0.67 0.69
C ASN A 43 -0.13 -0.39 -0.04
N ASN A 44 0.33 -1.43 0.69
CA ASN A 44 1.10 -2.55 0.17
C ASN A 44 0.31 -3.55 -0.70
N ASN A 45 -0.95 -3.27 -1.04
CA ASN A 45 -1.60 -3.98 -2.13
C ASN A 45 -1.04 -3.57 -3.50
N PHE A 46 -0.42 -2.39 -3.61
CA PHE A 46 0.14 -1.93 -4.87
C PHE A 46 1.39 -2.73 -5.24
N THR A 47 1.45 -3.17 -6.50
CA THR A 47 2.63 -3.82 -7.10
C THR A 47 2.60 -3.63 -8.62
N SER A 48 3.75 -3.66 -9.29
CA SER A 48 3.80 -3.72 -10.76
C SER A 48 3.66 -5.14 -11.32
N LEU A 49 3.64 -6.16 -10.44
CA LEU A 49 3.22 -7.50 -10.83
C LEU A 49 1.77 -7.48 -11.30
N GLN A 50 1.44 -8.41 -12.19
CA GLN A 50 0.13 -8.45 -12.88
C GLN A 50 -0.99 -9.03 -12.00
N TYR A 51 -0.96 -8.75 -10.69
CA TYR A 51 -2.02 -9.06 -9.75
C TYR A 51 -3.24 -8.17 -9.98
N PRO A 52 -4.47 -8.67 -9.73
CA PRO A 52 -5.68 -7.92 -10.02
C PRO A 52 -5.87 -6.72 -9.07
N LEU A 53 -6.70 -5.77 -9.50
CA LEU A 53 -7.23 -4.62 -8.76
C LEU A 53 -6.23 -3.49 -8.40
N PHE A 54 -5.05 -3.83 -7.86
CA PHE A 54 -4.05 -2.86 -7.38
C PHE A 54 -2.72 -2.96 -8.15
N CYS A 55 -2.79 -3.22 -9.45
CA CYS A 55 -1.60 -3.22 -10.31
C CYS A 55 -1.20 -1.78 -10.68
N MET A 56 -0.01 -1.36 -10.25
CA MET A 56 0.70 -0.21 -10.81
C MET A 56 1.43 -0.68 -12.08
N ASP A 57 0.68 -0.79 -13.18
CA ASP A 57 1.18 -1.38 -14.43
C ASP A 57 2.31 -0.51 -15.02
N LEU A 58 3.55 -0.99 -14.94
CA LEU A 58 4.71 -0.33 -15.52
C LEU A 58 4.61 -0.35 -17.05
N GLN A 59 4.69 0.82 -17.65
CA GLN A 59 4.61 1.01 -19.10
C GLN A 59 6.00 1.05 -19.72
N LYS A 60 6.07 0.85 -21.05
CA LYS A 60 7.34 0.86 -21.81
C LYS A 60 8.08 2.22 -21.77
N ASP A 61 7.36 3.30 -21.50
CA ASP A 61 7.91 4.66 -21.40
C ASP A 61 8.34 5.02 -19.96
N GLY A 62 8.35 4.05 -19.04
CA GLY A 62 8.67 4.25 -17.63
C GLY A 62 7.54 4.85 -16.79
N SER A 63 6.39 5.20 -17.39
CA SER A 63 5.21 5.63 -16.64
C SER A 63 4.48 4.46 -15.99
N PHE A 64 3.64 4.72 -14.98
CA PHE A 64 2.73 3.73 -14.41
C PHE A 64 1.28 4.02 -14.77
N LYS A 65 0.50 2.95 -14.94
CA LYS A 65 -0.94 3.00 -15.15
C LYS A 65 -1.65 2.15 -14.10
N TRP A 66 -2.48 2.75 -13.27
CA TRP A 66 -3.36 2.01 -12.39
C TRP A 66 -4.76 1.92 -12.98
N GLN A 67 -5.24 0.70 -13.26
CA GLN A 67 -6.61 0.46 -13.71
C GLN A 67 -7.44 -0.28 -12.67
N ALA A 68 -8.58 0.29 -12.29
CA ALA A 68 -9.51 -0.28 -11.31
C ALA A 68 -10.95 0.22 -11.56
N PRO A 69 -11.99 -0.37 -10.94
CA PRO A 69 -13.38 -0.02 -11.22
C PRO A 69 -13.87 1.22 -10.45
N PHE A 70 -13.13 1.63 -9.42
CA PHE A 70 -13.45 2.75 -8.55
C PHE A 70 -13.73 4.04 -9.33
N HIS A 71 -14.68 4.83 -8.84
CA HIS A 71 -14.95 6.13 -9.43
C HIS A 71 -13.74 7.05 -9.19
N PRO A 72 -13.19 7.71 -10.23
CA PRO A 72 -11.96 8.49 -10.15
C PRO A 72 -12.02 9.68 -9.18
N ASP A 73 -13.23 10.14 -8.87
CA ASP A 73 -13.52 11.28 -7.99
C ASP A 73 -14.26 10.88 -6.70
N ALA A 74 -14.38 9.59 -6.40
CA ALA A 74 -14.92 9.12 -5.12
C ALA A 74 -13.77 8.68 -4.22
N LYS A 75 -13.81 9.11 -2.96
CA LYS A 75 -12.75 8.82 -2.00
C LYS A 75 -12.81 7.38 -1.50
N LEU A 76 -11.63 6.83 -1.20
CA LEU A 76 -11.42 5.53 -0.61
C LEU A 76 -10.50 5.67 0.62
N PRO A 77 -10.67 4.83 1.65
CA PRO A 77 -9.81 4.84 2.83
C PRO A 77 -8.52 4.05 2.60
N TRP A 78 -7.39 4.62 2.98
CA TRP A 78 -6.04 4.05 2.80
C TRP A 78 -5.31 3.89 4.14
N LEU A 79 -4.51 2.84 4.24
CA LEU A 79 -3.84 2.40 5.46
C LEU A 79 -2.46 1.81 5.13
N ASP A 80 -1.40 2.28 5.77
CA ASP A 80 -0.16 1.53 5.86
C ASP A 80 -0.33 0.46 6.96
N ALA A 81 -0.59 -0.77 6.54
CA ALA A 81 -0.89 -1.85 7.47
C ALA A 81 0.31 -2.25 8.34
N GLU A 82 1.52 -2.20 7.77
CA GLU A 82 2.74 -2.61 8.44
C GLU A 82 3.15 -1.59 9.51
N HIS A 83 3.05 -0.30 9.17
CA HIS A 83 3.47 0.78 10.06
C HIS A 83 2.40 1.14 11.11
N ASP A 84 1.10 1.19 10.74
CA ASP A 84 0.11 1.89 11.56
C ASP A 84 -0.79 0.99 12.42
N VAL A 85 -1.00 -0.27 12.03
CA VAL A 85 -1.99 -1.14 12.71
C VAL A 85 -1.53 -1.48 14.12
N GLY A 86 -0.26 -1.83 14.30
CA GLY A 86 0.31 -2.19 15.60
C GLY A 86 0.15 -1.07 16.64
N PRO A 87 0.65 0.15 16.37
CA PRO A 87 0.49 1.30 17.27
C PRO A 87 -0.97 1.60 17.61
N ALA A 88 -1.86 1.60 16.63
CA ALA A 88 -3.28 1.91 16.86
C ALA A 88 -3.98 0.86 17.73
N VAL A 89 -3.76 -0.43 17.46
CA VAL A 89 -4.32 -1.53 18.27
C VAL A 89 -3.77 -1.50 19.70
N LEU A 90 -2.48 -1.17 19.86
CA LEU A 90 -1.89 -0.97 21.19
C LEU A 90 -2.57 0.17 21.95
N GLN A 91 -2.91 1.28 21.28
CA GLN A 91 -3.63 2.38 21.93
C GLN A 91 -5.06 2.01 22.32
N ILE A 92 -5.78 1.23 21.49
CA ILE A 92 -7.10 0.67 21.84
C ILE A 92 -7.02 -0.13 23.14
N PHE A 93 -5.98 -0.97 23.29
CA PHE A 93 -5.79 -1.75 24.52
C PHE A 93 -5.48 -0.87 25.74
N LYS A 94 -4.64 0.17 25.59
CA LYS A 94 -4.32 1.10 26.68
C LYS A 94 -5.55 1.88 27.15
N ASP A 95 -6.38 2.31 26.23
CA ASP A 95 -7.64 3.03 26.51
C ASP A 95 -8.68 2.11 27.18
N GLY A 96 -8.65 0.83 26.83
CA GLY A 96 -9.45 -0.21 27.47
C GLY A 96 -10.94 -0.22 27.12
N PRO A 97 -11.67 -1.22 27.63
CA PRO A 97 -13.08 -1.44 27.27
C PRO A 97 -14.02 -0.35 27.78
N SER A 98 -13.63 0.45 28.79
CA SER A 98 -14.45 1.57 29.25
C SER A 98 -14.66 2.63 28.16
N LYS A 99 -13.69 2.77 27.23
CA LYS A 99 -13.78 3.70 26.11
C LYS A 99 -14.31 3.04 24.84
N TRP A 100 -13.80 1.83 24.52
CA TRP A 100 -13.98 1.25 23.18
C TRP A 100 -14.92 0.04 23.11
N ASN A 101 -15.55 -0.37 24.21
CA ASN A 101 -16.42 -1.55 24.19
C ASN A 101 -17.63 -1.36 23.26
N GLY A 102 -17.77 -2.24 22.28
CA GLY A 102 -18.84 -2.26 21.30
C GLY A 102 -18.60 -1.33 20.11
N GLU A 103 -17.54 -0.50 20.11
CA GLU A 103 -17.29 0.43 19.00
C GLU A 103 -16.75 -0.26 17.75
N ARG A 104 -17.04 0.35 16.61
CA ARG A 104 -16.37 0.08 15.32
C ARG A 104 -15.41 1.23 15.07
N ILE A 105 -14.16 0.90 14.76
CA ILE A 105 -13.12 1.90 14.52
C ILE A 105 -12.59 1.71 13.10
N ALA A 106 -12.67 2.75 12.27
CA ALA A 106 -12.00 2.78 10.98
C ALA A 106 -10.49 2.97 11.20
N LEU A 107 -9.67 2.02 10.75
CA LEU A 107 -8.22 2.21 10.62
C LEU A 107 -7.89 2.55 9.18
N ALA A 108 -7.91 3.84 8.91
CA ALA A 108 -7.41 4.46 7.70
C ALA A 108 -7.01 5.89 8.04
N TYR A 109 -5.88 6.33 7.52
CA TYR A 109 -5.28 7.62 7.86
C TYR A 109 -5.36 8.62 6.71
N GLU A 110 -5.64 8.14 5.50
CA GLU A 110 -5.91 8.97 4.35
C GLU A 110 -7.23 8.58 3.68
N TYR A 111 -7.93 9.58 3.17
CA TYR A 111 -9.18 9.42 2.42
C TYR A 111 -9.03 10.10 1.06
N LEU A 112 -8.61 9.31 0.07
CA LEU A 112 -8.11 9.77 -1.22
C LEU A 112 -8.90 9.15 -2.36
N THR A 113 -9.18 9.95 -3.37
CA THR A 113 -9.68 9.49 -4.67
C THR A 113 -8.59 8.75 -5.44
N PRO A 114 -8.93 7.87 -6.40
CA PRO A 114 -7.93 7.20 -7.22
C PRO A 114 -6.96 8.17 -7.96
N LYS A 115 -7.46 9.33 -8.38
CA LYS A 115 -6.62 10.39 -8.98
C LYS A 115 -5.62 10.98 -7.99
N GLU A 116 -6.06 11.24 -6.75
CA GLU A 116 -5.18 11.76 -5.70
C GLU A 116 -4.09 10.74 -5.34
N VAL A 117 -4.45 9.45 -5.26
CA VAL A 117 -3.50 8.35 -5.06
C VAL A 117 -2.45 8.36 -6.17
N CYS A 118 -2.84 8.33 -7.44
CA CYS A 118 -1.88 8.39 -8.55
C CYS A 118 -1.00 9.64 -8.52
N ARG A 119 -1.55 10.81 -8.15
CA ARG A 119 -0.76 12.04 -8.01
C ARG A 119 0.30 11.92 -6.91
N LEU A 120 -0.05 11.36 -5.76
CA LEU A 120 0.87 11.15 -4.64
C LEU A 120 1.90 10.06 -4.94
N PHE A 121 1.47 8.96 -5.55
CA PHE A 121 2.37 7.92 -6.07
C PHE A 121 3.37 8.49 -7.06
N SER A 122 2.91 9.32 -8.01
CA SER A 122 3.77 9.97 -9.01
C SER A 122 4.83 10.86 -8.37
N LYS A 123 4.49 11.55 -7.28
CA LYS A 123 5.47 12.29 -6.48
C LYS A 123 6.46 11.35 -5.78
N GLY A 124 5.98 10.24 -5.21
CA GLY A 124 6.82 9.30 -4.47
C GLY A 124 7.81 8.53 -5.34
N VAL A 125 7.36 8.00 -6.48
CA VAL A 125 8.19 7.21 -7.41
C VAL A 125 8.96 8.05 -8.43
N GLY A 126 8.78 9.37 -8.44
CA GLY A 126 9.45 10.27 -9.40
C GLY A 126 9.02 10.12 -10.88
N ARG A 127 8.00 9.30 -11.17
CA ARG A 127 7.56 8.93 -12.52
C ARG A 127 6.10 9.30 -12.77
N PRO A 128 5.65 9.55 -14.02
CA PRO A 128 4.24 9.81 -14.30
C PRO A 128 3.37 8.61 -13.92
N VAL A 129 2.31 8.84 -13.15
CA VAL A 129 1.34 7.80 -12.79
C VAL A 129 -0.06 8.27 -13.19
N ARG A 130 -0.79 7.44 -13.94
CA ARG A 130 -2.15 7.75 -14.38
C ARG A 130 -3.16 6.73 -13.88
N TYR A 131 -4.31 7.25 -13.43
CA TYR A 131 -5.47 6.42 -13.15
C TYR A 131 -6.30 6.21 -14.41
N VAL A 132 -6.74 4.98 -14.67
CA VAL A 132 -7.68 4.62 -15.73
C VAL A 132 -8.84 3.88 -15.09
N ARG A 133 -10.06 4.41 -15.19
CA ARG A 133 -11.23 3.66 -14.74
C ARG A 133 -11.55 2.55 -15.74
N GLY A 134 -11.75 1.34 -15.25
CA GLY A 134 -12.10 0.18 -16.08
C GLY A 134 -12.50 -1.03 -15.25
N PRO A 135 -12.90 -2.13 -15.90
CA PRO A 135 -13.18 -3.38 -15.20
C PRO A 135 -11.93 -3.93 -14.50
N ILE A 136 -12.13 -4.83 -13.54
CA ILE A 136 -11.06 -5.56 -12.86
C ILE A 136 -10.46 -6.57 -13.84
N GLU A 137 -9.20 -6.37 -14.22
CA GLU A 137 -8.47 -7.31 -15.07
C GLU A 137 -7.84 -8.43 -14.24
N ILE A 138 -8.10 -9.69 -14.62
CA ILE A 138 -7.50 -10.88 -14.00
C ILE A 138 -6.52 -11.50 -15.00
N LYS A 139 -5.24 -11.17 -14.85
CA LYS A 139 -4.17 -11.60 -15.77
C LYS A 139 -3.40 -12.84 -15.30
N VAL A 140 -3.63 -13.26 -14.05
CA VAL A 140 -2.97 -14.41 -13.42
C VAL A 140 -4.00 -15.40 -12.88
N ARG A 141 -3.55 -16.62 -12.57
CA ARG A 141 -4.39 -17.61 -11.88
C ARG A 141 -4.61 -17.15 -10.44
N ILE A 142 -5.88 -17.11 -10.03
CA ILE A 142 -6.28 -16.77 -8.66
C ILE A 142 -7.19 -17.86 -8.07
N PRO A 143 -7.21 -18.04 -6.74
CA PRO A 143 -8.17 -18.92 -6.07
C PRO A 143 -9.63 -18.49 -6.33
N GLU A 144 -10.55 -19.45 -6.30
CA GLU A 144 -11.97 -19.18 -6.63
C GLU A 144 -12.62 -18.19 -5.65
N GLY A 145 -12.36 -18.31 -4.35
CA GLY A 145 -12.91 -17.35 -3.37
C GLY A 145 -12.45 -15.91 -3.61
N TYR A 146 -11.23 -15.71 -4.15
CA TYR A 146 -10.78 -14.37 -4.53
C TYR A 146 -11.45 -13.88 -5.83
N ARG A 147 -11.67 -14.79 -6.80
CA ARG A 147 -12.44 -14.47 -8.02
C ARG A 147 -13.85 -14.00 -7.69
N GLU A 148 -14.56 -14.72 -6.82
CA GLU A 148 -15.91 -14.34 -6.37
C GLU A 148 -15.91 -12.97 -5.69
N GLN A 149 -14.90 -12.69 -4.85
CA GLN A 149 -14.72 -11.38 -4.23
C GLN A 149 -14.54 -10.27 -5.27
N LEU A 150 -13.69 -10.46 -6.28
CA LEU A 150 -13.44 -9.46 -7.33
C LEU A 150 -14.70 -9.20 -8.16
N VAL A 151 -15.45 -10.24 -8.52
CA VAL A 151 -16.75 -10.09 -9.22
C VAL A 151 -17.74 -9.31 -8.37
N GLY A 152 -17.80 -9.57 -7.06
CA GLY A 152 -18.61 -8.81 -6.13
C GLY A 152 -18.18 -7.34 -6.05
N LEU A 153 -16.88 -7.08 -5.97
CA LEU A 153 -16.31 -5.73 -5.90
C LEU A 153 -16.61 -4.92 -7.17
N GLU A 154 -16.50 -5.51 -8.35
CA GLU A 154 -16.84 -4.83 -9.60
C GLU A 154 -18.34 -4.47 -9.67
N LYS A 155 -19.22 -5.34 -9.15
CA LYS A 155 -20.66 -5.04 -9.04
C LYS A 155 -20.95 -3.92 -8.03
N LEU A 156 -20.25 -3.94 -6.90
CA LEU A 156 -20.41 -2.93 -5.84
C LEU A 156 -19.88 -1.56 -6.31
N PHE A 157 -18.68 -1.55 -6.89
CA PHE A 157 -18.00 -0.36 -7.40
C PHE A 157 -18.13 -0.28 -8.93
N ASP A 158 -19.36 -0.28 -9.45
CA ASP A 158 -19.65 -0.37 -10.90
C ASP A 158 -18.82 0.63 -11.73
N PRO A 159 -17.95 0.17 -12.65
CA PRO A 159 -17.14 1.05 -13.50
C PRO A 159 -17.98 1.93 -14.43
N ASN A 160 -19.25 1.59 -14.66
CA ASN A 160 -20.17 2.35 -15.52
C ASN A 160 -20.94 3.44 -14.77
N GLN A 161 -20.89 3.46 -13.43
CA GLN A 161 -21.59 4.47 -12.63
C GLN A 161 -20.94 5.84 -12.80
N LYS A 162 -21.63 6.80 -13.43
CA LYS A 162 -21.06 8.12 -13.75
C LYS A 162 -21.09 9.12 -12.59
N ASP A 163 -21.94 8.92 -11.60
CA ASP A 163 -22.04 9.84 -10.46
C ASP A 163 -21.13 9.35 -9.31
N PRO A 164 -20.09 10.10 -8.91
CA PRO A 164 -19.22 9.72 -7.79
C PRO A 164 -20.00 9.51 -6.49
N ARG A 165 -21.09 10.26 -6.30
CA ARG A 165 -21.92 10.20 -5.08
C ARG A 165 -22.73 8.91 -4.97
N LYS A 166 -22.83 8.16 -6.06
CA LYS A 166 -23.50 6.86 -6.09
C LYS A 166 -22.54 5.69 -5.88
N GLN A 167 -21.23 5.95 -5.77
CA GLN A 167 -20.30 4.92 -5.31
C GLN A 167 -20.68 4.53 -3.88
N PRO A 168 -20.89 3.24 -3.59
CA PRO A 168 -21.13 2.79 -2.23
C PRO A 168 -19.94 3.15 -1.31
N PRO A 169 -20.20 3.52 -0.04
CA PRO A 169 -19.15 3.71 0.94
C PRO A 169 -18.32 2.42 1.11
N TYR A 170 -17.00 2.55 1.18
CA TYR A 170 -16.09 1.41 1.35
C TYR A 170 -16.37 0.66 2.66
N PHE A 171 -16.53 1.38 3.77
CA PHE A 171 -16.87 0.84 5.07
C PHE A 171 -18.33 0.48 5.24
N GLY A 172 -19.21 0.79 4.27
CA GLY A 172 -20.64 0.42 4.27
C GLY A 172 -21.48 1.19 5.30
N ASP A 173 -20.99 1.30 6.54
CA ASP A 173 -21.57 2.00 7.67
C ASP A 173 -21.26 3.51 7.61
N PRO A 174 -22.27 4.39 7.46
CA PRO A 174 -22.06 5.83 7.40
C PRO A 174 -21.36 6.40 8.64
N LYS A 175 -21.53 5.80 9.83
CA LYS A 175 -20.86 6.27 11.05
C LYS A 175 -19.34 6.06 10.94
N VAL A 176 -18.93 4.90 10.45
CA VAL A 176 -17.52 4.50 10.29
C VAL A 176 -16.86 5.30 9.17
N GLU A 177 -17.60 5.64 8.11
CA GLU A 177 -17.10 6.52 7.05
C GLU A 177 -16.83 7.94 7.54
N VAL A 178 -17.77 8.51 8.30
CA VAL A 178 -17.65 9.89 8.79
C VAL A 178 -16.54 10.04 9.83
N SER A 179 -16.23 8.98 10.59
CA SER A 179 -15.18 9.03 11.60
C SER A 179 -13.76 8.88 11.03
N CYS A 180 -13.61 8.50 9.77
CA CYS A 180 -12.33 8.37 9.08
C CYS A 180 -11.86 9.74 8.53
N PRO A 181 -10.59 10.17 8.74
CA PRO A 181 -9.52 9.48 9.48
C PRO A 181 -9.41 9.91 10.96
N SER A 182 -10.32 10.74 11.46
CA SER A 182 -10.23 11.36 12.80
C SER A 182 -10.05 10.36 13.93
N GLU A 183 -10.87 9.30 13.99
CA GLU A 183 -10.74 8.27 15.05
C GLU A 183 -9.41 7.50 14.97
N ALA A 184 -8.90 7.24 13.77
CA ALA A 184 -7.60 6.60 13.60
C ALA A 184 -6.47 7.50 14.10
N LEU A 185 -6.53 8.80 13.76
CA LEU A 185 -5.54 9.79 14.20
C LEU A 185 -5.55 10.01 15.71
N GLU A 186 -6.69 9.87 16.38
CA GLU A 186 -6.77 9.88 17.85
C GLU A 186 -6.02 8.70 18.50
N LEU A 187 -5.88 7.57 17.79
CA LEU A 187 -5.15 6.39 18.26
C LEU A 187 -3.66 6.45 17.93
N TRP A 188 -3.31 7.03 16.79
CA TRP A 188 -1.95 7.09 16.29
C TRP A 188 -1.73 8.33 15.40
N GLU A 189 -0.90 9.25 15.88
CA GLU A 189 -0.66 10.55 15.23
C GLU A 189 0.50 10.55 14.22
N GLY A 190 1.25 9.45 14.13
CA GLY A 190 2.41 9.32 13.23
C GLY A 190 2.21 8.40 12.02
N PRO A 191 1.07 8.44 11.29
CA PRO A 191 0.84 7.48 10.23
C PRO A 191 1.68 7.75 8.98
N ARG A 192 1.92 6.69 8.21
CA ARG A 192 2.59 6.80 6.91
C ARG A 192 1.55 7.00 5.80
N GLY A 193 1.67 8.12 5.08
CA GLY A 193 0.84 8.41 3.92
C GLY A 193 1.27 7.66 2.64
N ILE A 194 0.42 7.64 1.64
CA ILE A 194 0.62 6.92 0.38
C ILE A 194 1.83 7.45 -0.42
N GLU A 195 2.16 8.75 -0.32
CA GLU A 195 3.36 9.30 -0.97
C GLU A 195 4.64 8.78 -0.33
N GLU A 196 4.70 8.78 1.00
CA GLU A 196 5.85 8.25 1.74
C GLU A 196 5.99 6.75 1.50
N TYR A 197 4.88 5.99 1.52
CA TYR A 197 4.90 4.58 1.11
C TYR A 197 5.45 4.40 -0.31
N ALA A 198 4.95 5.16 -1.29
CA ALA A 198 5.38 5.07 -2.68
C ALA A 198 6.85 5.46 -2.89
N ARG A 199 7.39 6.34 -2.04
CA ARG A 199 8.79 6.79 -2.09
C ARG A 199 9.74 5.83 -1.38
N GLU A 200 9.35 5.33 -0.22
CA GLU A 200 10.27 4.65 0.70
C GLU A 200 10.09 3.14 0.76
N MET A 201 8.87 2.63 0.56
CA MET A 201 8.57 1.20 0.70
C MET A 201 8.33 0.51 -0.64
N PHE A 202 7.54 1.12 -1.53
CA PHE A 202 7.16 0.51 -2.81
C PHE A 202 8.37 0.07 -3.66
N PRO A 203 9.47 0.85 -3.81
CA PRO A 203 10.65 0.39 -4.54
C PRO A 203 11.31 -0.83 -3.90
N ILE A 204 11.38 -0.89 -2.57
CA ILE A 204 11.99 -2.00 -1.82
C ILE A 204 11.16 -3.28 -1.98
N GLU A 205 9.83 -3.15 -1.86
CA GLU A 205 8.91 -4.28 -2.07
C GLU A 205 8.96 -4.81 -3.50
N GLU A 206 9.09 -3.92 -4.48
CA GLU A 206 9.18 -4.27 -5.90
C GLU A 206 10.52 -4.93 -6.24
N GLU A 207 11.62 -4.44 -5.67
CA GLU A 207 12.95 -5.08 -5.78
C GLU A 207 12.92 -6.49 -5.15
N ALA A 208 12.31 -6.63 -3.97
CA ALA A 208 12.13 -7.92 -3.31
C ALA A 208 11.25 -8.89 -4.15
N ASN A 209 10.33 -8.36 -4.96
CA ASN A 209 9.55 -9.10 -5.94
C ASN A 209 10.32 -9.40 -7.25
N GLY A 210 11.57 -8.97 -7.37
CA GLY A 210 12.44 -9.24 -8.51
C GLY A 210 12.31 -8.24 -9.67
N LEU A 211 11.67 -7.09 -9.44
CA LEU A 211 11.58 -6.01 -10.42
C LEU A 211 12.79 -5.08 -10.29
N THR A 212 13.15 -4.38 -11.37
CA THR A 212 14.41 -3.59 -11.44
C THR A 212 14.20 -2.14 -11.86
N TRP A 213 12.95 -1.69 -12.04
CA TRP A 213 12.63 -0.37 -12.59
C TRP A 213 13.13 0.80 -11.72
N MET A 214 13.36 0.55 -10.43
CA MET A 214 13.89 1.52 -9.47
C MET A 214 15.39 1.79 -9.65
N LEU A 215 16.12 0.91 -10.35
CA LEU A 215 17.56 1.05 -10.59
C LEU A 215 17.87 1.87 -11.85
N ASP A 216 16.88 2.04 -12.73
CA ASP A 216 17.07 2.67 -14.04
C ASP A 216 17.43 4.17 -13.94
N ASP A 217 17.16 4.82 -12.80
CA ASP A 217 17.45 6.24 -12.58
C ASP A 217 18.89 6.51 -12.12
N ASP A 218 19.61 5.50 -11.60
CA ASP A 218 21.00 5.65 -11.11
C ASP A 218 22.06 5.43 -12.22
N ALA A 219 21.67 4.83 -13.35
CA ALA A 219 22.61 4.50 -14.43
C ALA A 219 23.01 5.70 -15.30
N SER A 220 22.32 6.84 -15.21
CA SER A 220 22.65 8.03 -16.02
C SER A 220 23.71 8.93 -15.41
N ASP A 221 23.91 8.88 -14.09
CA ASP A 221 24.81 9.81 -13.39
C ASP A 221 26.24 9.23 -13.25
N ASP A 222 26.40 7.89 -13.28
CA ASP A 222 27.70 7.25 -13.16
C ASP A 222 28.54 7.30 -14.45
N GLU A 223 27.94 7.39 -15.65
CA GLU A 223 28.72 7.55 -16.89
C GLU A 223 29.41 8.92 -16.99
N ASP A 224 28.81 9.98 -16.44
CA ASP A 224 29.41 11.32 -16.44
C ASP A 224 30.50 11.44 -15.34
N VAL A 225 30.34 10.78 -14.20
CA VAL A 225 31.38 10.75 -13.15
C VAL A 225 32.56 9.88 -13.58
N HIS A 226 32.34 8.75 -14.24
CA HIS A 226 33.42 7.91 -14.76
C HIS A 226 34.16 8.61 -15.92
N ASN A 227 33.45 9.28 -16.83
CA ASN A 227 34.11 10.07 -17.89
C ASN A 227 34.90 11.26 -17.33
N THR A 228 34.40 11.93 -16.29
CA THR A 228 35.12 13.04 -15.64
C THR A 228 36.34 12.54 -14.87
N ALA A 229 36.23 11.42 -14.14
CA ALA A 229 37.34 10.80 -13.43
C ALA A 229 38.44 10.32 -14.40
N THR A 230 38.07 9.64 -15.48
CA THR A 230 39.01 9.14 -16.49
C THR A 230 39.73 10.28 -17.21
N HIS A 231 39.06 11.42 -17.42
CA HIS A 231 39.66 12.60 -18.05
C HIS A 231 40.60 13.36 -17.10
N VAL A 232 40.34 13.36 -15.79
CA VAL A 232 41.22 13.96 -14.77
C VAL A 232 42.44 13.09 -14.48
N GLU A 233 42.29 11.76 -14.55
CA GLU A 233 43.39 10.81 -14.35
C GLU A 233 44.38 10.83 -15.52
N GLN A 234 43.91 10.97 -16.76
CA GLN A 234 44.77 11.16 -17.94
C GLN A 234 45.53 12.51 -17.94
N LEU A 235 45.04 13.52 -17.21
CA LEU A 235 45.73 14.81 -17.04
C LEU A 235 46.77 14.82 -15.92
N ARG A 236 46.80 13.79 -15.06
CA ARG A 236 47.73 13.69 -13.91
C ARG A 236 48.94 12.79 -14.15
N ILE A 237 48.99 12.06 -15.27
CA ILE A 237 50.16 11.22 -15.63
C ILE A 237 51.17 12.07 -16.42
N HIS A 238 51.68 13.13 -15.80
CA HIS A 238 52.95 13.79 -16.15
C HIS A 238 53.34 14.67 -14.95
N ASP A 239 53.87 14.05 -13.90
CA ASP A 239 54.96 14.62 -13.09
C ASP A 239 55.36 13.62 -11.97
N GLY A 240 56.59 13.12 -12.08
CA GLY A 240 57.55 12.97 -10.98
C GLY A 240 57.33 11.95 -9.85
N ASP A 241 58.16 10.91 -9.91
CA ASP A 241 58.71 10.02 -8.88
C ASP A 241 58.60 10.34 -7.36
N ASP A 242 58.60 9.21 -6.63
CA ASP A 242 59.23 8.88 -5.33
C ASP A 242 58.46 8.88 -4.00
N ASP A 243 58.49 7.66 -3.42
CA ASP A 243 58.70 7.23 -2.03
C ASP A 243 57.59 7.22 -0.95
N SER A 244 57.33 5.97 -0.50
CA SER A 244 57.15 5.42 0.87
C SER A 244 56.29 6.17 1.91
N ASP A 245 55.25 5.53 2.46
CA ASP A 245 55.37 4.68 3.65
C ASP A 245 54.01 4.12 4.12
N ASP A 246 54.13 3.02 4.85
CA ASP A 246 53.16 2.12 5.49
C ASP A 246 52.22 2.81 6.50
N ASP A 247 50.93 2.49 6.52
CA ASP A 247 50.11 2.53 7.73
C ASP A 247 48.81 1.70 7.60
N ASN A 248 48.66 0.77 8.55
CA ASN A 248 47.50 -0.08 8.78
C ASN A 248 46.27 0.73 9.22
N ASP A 249 45.08 0.41 8.68
CA ASP A 249 43.83 0.62 9.41
C ASP A 249 42.83 -0.52 9.16
N ASP A 250 42.52 -1.20 10.26
CA ASP A 250 41.67 -2.39 10.36
C ASP A 250 40.19 -1.96 10.40
N GLY A 251 39.53 -1.97 9.24
CA GLY A 251 38.10 -1.70 9.11
C GLY A 251 37.22 -2.94 9.36
N LEU A 252 36.54 -2.98 10.51
CA LEU A 252 35.56 -3.99 10.91
C LEU A 252 34.46 -4.23 9.85
N VAL A 253 34.44 -5.42 9.25
CA VAL A 253 33.36 -5.87 8.35
C VAL A 253 32.28 -6.62 9.15
N ILE A 254 31.13 -5.99 9.37
CA ILE A 254 29.93 -6.68 9.88
C ILE A 254 29.23 -7.36 8.70
N LYS A 255 29.51 -8.65 8.48
CA LYS A 255 28.73 -9.52 7.59
C LYS A 255 27.40 -9.90 8.26
N GLY A 256 26.31 -9.24 7.86
CA GLY A 256 24.96 -9.69 8.17
C GLY A 256 24.66 -11.04 7.49
N ARG A 257 24.21 -12.03 8.25
CA ARG A 257 23.85 -13.37 7.74
C ARG A 257 22.51 -13.31 7.02
N LYS A 258 22.44 -13.97 5.86
CA LYS A 258 21.23 -14.34 5.13
C LYS A 258 20.22 -15.01 6.06
N ARG A 259 18.95 -14.64 5.86
CA ARG A 259 17.77 -15.09 6.59
C ARG A 259 17.31 -16.43 5.97
N ASP A 260 17.81 -17.54 6.48
CA ASP A 260 17.34 -18.89 6.13
C ASP A 260 16.29 -19.33 7.17
N GLU A 261 15.04 -18.86 7.07
CA GLU A 261 13.92 -19.39 7.88
C GLU A 261 12.58 -19.28 7.15
N GLU A 262 12.32 -20.15 6.17
CA GLU A 262 10.96 -20.45 5.65
C GLU A 262 10.79 -21.95 5.35
N GLU A 263 10.86 -22.79 6.38
CA GLU A 263 10.56 -24.24 6.29
C GLU A 263 9.36 -24.67 7.16
N TRP A 264 8.36 -23.80 7.35
CA TRP A 264 7.15 -24.14 8.11
C TRP A 264 5.83 -24.01 7.33
N LEU A 265 5.88 -24.11 6.00
CA LEU A 265 4.70 -24.33 5.16
C LEU A 265 4.95 -25.49 4.18
N ALA A 266 4.99 -26.70 4.72
CA ALA A 266 4.88 -27.96 3.98
C ALA A 266 3.84 -28.87 4.66
#